data_AF-A0A919BBF4-F1
#
_entry.id   AF-A0A919BBF4-F1
#
_cell.length_a   1.000
_cell.length_b   1.000
_cell.length_c   1.000
_cell.angle_alpha   90.00
_cell.angle_beta   90.00
_cell.angle_gamma   90.00
#
_symmetry.space_group_name_H-M   'P 1'
#
loop_
_entity.id
_entity.type
_entity.pdbx_description
1 polymer ?
#
loop_
_entity_poly.entity_id
_entity_poly.type
_entity_poly.pdbx_seq_one_letter_code
_entity_poly.pdbx_strand_id
1 'polypeptide(L)'
;MNDLNCVSVSADHITILKNPTDYYQQVLHLIEQAQNRIVITALYLENDEAGQDVLKRLICKKQAIPTLDIIVLVDDHRARRGLIGHDKDEGNQAFYRQAITEAGVDIKLYGVRVKSKELLGVMHLKGMIFDDTVLYTGASINNVYMHTQKQYRLDRYYTIENKSLADSMCQFVNDNLIDTKLVRTFDEECSLTKSQLKKLSRKTFYRLNNSQYQIEQPEDKKELVIYPIVGCGSKGNVLNKTCVELIEKSQRSIMLITPYFNFPRPIEKALSSALARGVKVELVVGDKRANDFFICQEKPFRTIGIIPYLYEHLLCRMLKKWQQFIETGDLAIHCWRHEANSFHAKGMIVDEEYHLITGSNLNPRAWRLDLENALLIHDKQQQLLPRVSQEVTGILEHTMQVRCEDDIRQVDEYPDKVLKLLKRIKMSRTDHLIKRFL
;
A
#
# COMPACT_ATOMS: atom_id res chain seq x y z
N MET A 1 21.79 2.50 3.89
CA MET A 1 21.29 1.65 5.01
C MET A 1 21.95 2.00 6.35
N ASN A 2 23.26 2.26 6.44
CA ASN A 2 23.96 2.51 7.73
C ASN A 2 23.43 3.69 8.58
N ASP A 3 22.71 4.64 7.98
CA ASP A 3 22.18 5.83 8.68
C ASP A 3 20.66 5.74 8.97
N LEU A 4 20.03 4.58 8.76
CA LEU A 4 18.60 4.40 9.04
C LEU A 4 18.39 3.98 10.49
N ASN A 5 17.38 4.58 11.13
CA ASN A 5 16.90 4.15 12.44
C ASN A 5 16.32 2.73 12.34
N CYS A 6 16.53 1.92 13.37
CA CYS A 6 16.12 0.52 13.39
C CYS A 6 15.82 0.00 14.79
N VAL A 7 15.05 -1.08 14.84
CA VAL A 7 14.79 -1.89 16.03
C VAL A 7 15.24 -3.32 15.79
N SER A 8 15.57 -4.06 16.85
CA SER A 8 15.79 -5.50 16.75
C SER A 8 14.52 -6.24 17.13
N VAL A 9 14.32 -7.42 16.57
CA VAL A 9 13.15 -8.24 16.86
C VAL A 9 13.45 -9.71 16.64
N SER A 10 12.97 -10.56 17.56
CA SER A 10 13.00 -12.01 17.35
C SER A 10 12.03 -12.39 16.23
N ALA A 11 12.41 -13.37 15.42
CA ALA A 11 11.51 -13.94 14.42
C ALA A 11 10.18 -14.38 15.04
N ASP A 12 10.16 -14.90 16.27
CA ASP A 12 8.94 -15.38 16.93
C ASP A 12 7.91 -14.30 17.25
N HIS A 13 8.33 -13.03 17.28
CA HIS A 13 7.44 -11.88 17.41
C HIS A 13 6.90 -11.36 16.07
N ILE A 14 7.18 -12.05 14.96
CA ILE A 14 6.66 -11.72 13.63
C ILE A 14 5.74 -12.84 13.12
N THR A 15 4.47 -12.51 12.94
CA THR A 15 3.48 -13.39 12.31
C THR A 15 3.10 -12.86 10.93
N ILE A 16 3.15 -13.71 9.90
CA ILE A 16 2.73 -13.40 8.54
C ILE A 16 1.39 -14.08 8.28
N LEU A 17 0.33 -13.28 8.08
CA LEU A 17 -1.01 -13.83 7.82
C LEU A 17 -1.14 -14.20 6.35
N LYS A 18 -1.92 -15.24 6.07
CA LYS A 18 -1.95 -15.85 4.73
C LYS A 18 -2.96 -15.21 3.80
N ASN A 19 -4.08 -14.72 4.34
CA ASN A 19 -5.22 -14.33 3.53
C ASN A 19 -6.03 -13.15 4.15
N PRO A 20 -6.89 -12.51 3.34
CA PRO A 20 -7.77 -11.42 3.78
C PRO A 20 -8.69 -11.73 4.97
N THR A 21 -9.14 -12.98 5.12
CA THR A 21 -10.00 -13.40 6.23
C THR A 21 -9.21 -13.41 7.54
N ASP A 22 -7.98 -13.95 7.53
CA ASP A 22 -7.07 -13.92 8.68
C ASP A 22 -6.76 -12.47 9.08
N TYR A 23 -6.55 -11.58 8.11
CA TYR A 23 -6.36 -10.14 8.36
C TYR A 23 -7.55 -9.52 9.09
N TYR A 24 -8.76 -9.76 8.61
CA TYR A 24 -9.97 -9.26 9.26
C TYR A 24 -10.08 -9.74 10.70
N GLN A 25 -9.93 -11.06 10.93
CA GLN A 25 -9.97 -11.63 12.28
C GLN A 25 -8.88 -11.05 13.18
N GLN A 26 -7.67 -10.86 12.66
CA GLN A 26 -6.57 -10.27 13.42
C GLN A 26 -6.87 -8.82 13.82
N VAL A 27 -7.47 -8.00 12.94
CA VAL A 27 -7.89 -6.63 13.28
C VAL A 27 -8.90 -6.65 14.43
N LEU A 28 -9.92 -7.51 14.35
CA LEU A 28 -10.94 -7.60 15.41
C LEU A 28 -10.33 -8.05 16.74
N HIS A 29 -9.47 -9.07 16.69
CA HIS A 29 -8.78 -9.59 17.87
C HIS A 29 -7.90 -8.53 18.53
N LEU A 30 -7.08 -7.80 17.75
CA LEU A 30 -6.21 -6.77 18.30
C LEU A 30 -6.98 -5.58 18.90
N ILE A 31 -8.12 -5.20 18.32
CA ILE A 31 -9.03 -4.20 18.92
C ILE A 31 -9.56 -4.71 20.27
N GLU A 32 -9.97 -5.97 20.33
CA GLU A 32 -10.49 -6.58 21.55
C GLU A 32 -9.43 -6.66 22.66
N GLN A 33 -8.17 -6.94 22.32
CA GLN A 33 -7.08 -7.07 23.30
C GLN A 33 -6.50 -5.73 23.77
N ALA A 34 -6.54 -4.67 22.96
CA ALA A 34 -5.88 -3.39 23.28
C ALA A 34 -6.33 -2.78 24.62
N GLN A 35 -5.41 -2.22 25.40
CA GLN A 35 -5.70 -1.65 26.71
C GLN A 35 -5.32 -0.17 26.84
N ASN A 36 -4.31 0.29 26.10
CA ASN A 36 -3.72 1.61 26.28
C ASN A 36 -3.90 2.50 25.05
N ARG A 37 -3.66 1.97 23.84
CA ARG A 37 -3.80 2.74 22.59
C ARG A 37 -4.18 1.91 21.38
N ILE A 38 -4.92 2.54 20.48
CA ILE A 38 -5.18 2.09 19.12
C ILE A 38 -4.90 3.24 18.16
N VAL A 39 -3.97 3.07 17.21
CA VAL A 39 -3.70 4.05 16.16
C VAL A 39 -3.80 3.39 14.78
N ILE A 40 -4.79 3.76 13.98
CA ILE A 40 -5.01 3.18 12.65
C ILE A 40 -4.63 4.21 11.59
N THR A 41 -3.69 3.86 10.71
CA THR A 41 -3.44 4.60 9.46
C THR A 41 -3.84 3.74 8.26
N ALA A 42 -4.80 4.24 7.48
CA ALA A 42 -5.29 3.59 6.27
C ALA A 42 -5.59 4.62 5.19
N LEU A 43 -5.71 4.20 3.93
CA LEU A 43 -6.13 5.13 2.87
C LEU A 43 -7.58 5.58 3.08
N TYR A 44 -8.45 4.65 3.49
CA TYR A 44 -9.85 4.89 3.83
C TYR A 44 -10.37 3.79 4.78
N LEU A 45 -11.46 4.11 5.48
CA LEU A 45 -12.33 3.17 6.19
C LEU A 45 -13.69 3.27 5.48
N GLU A 46 -14.15 2.21 4.84
CA GLU A 46 -15.35 2.30 3.99
C GLU A 46 -16.63 2.23 4.82
N ASN A 47 -17.69 2.93 4.42
CA ASN A 47 -19.03 2.72 4.99
C ASN A 47 -19.68 1.48 4.35
N ASP A 48 -19.12 0.30 4.63
CA ASP A 48 -19.65 -1.01 4.27
C ASP A 48 -19.71 -1.94 5.48
N GLU A 49 -20.12 -3.18 5.30
CA GLU A 49 -20.34 -4.13 6.41
C GLU A 49 -19.08 -4.32 7.27
N ALA A 50 -17.92 -4.47 6.63
CA ALA A 50 -16.63 -4.63 7.30
C ALA A 50 -16.21 -3.35 8.04
N GLY A 51 -16.33 -2.18 7.39
CA GLY A 51 -15.97 -0.92 8.03
C GLY A 51 -16.90 -0.54 9.18
N GLN A 52 -18.20 -0.83 9.06
CA GLN A 52 -19.17 -0.68 10.14
C GLN A 52 -18.86 -1.58 11.33
N ASP A 53 -18.51 -2.84 11.10
CA ASP A 53 -18.12 -3.75 12.19
C ASP A 53 -16.85 -3.26 12.89
N VAL A 54 -15.79 -2.90 12.14
CA VAL A 54 -14.55 -2.37 12.74
C VAL A 54 -14.82 -1.11 13.56
N LEU A 55 -15.56 -0.14 13.02
CA LEU A 55 -15.88 1.08 13.75
C LEU A 55 -16.71 0.78 15.01
N LYS A 56 -17.68 -0.13 14.91
CA LYS A 56 -18.47 -0.60 16.06
C LYS A 56 -17.59 -1.21 17.14
N ARG A 57 -16.60 -2.04 16.79
CA ARG A 57 -15.66 -2.62 17.77
C ARG A 57 -14.82 -1.57 18.46
N LEU A 58 -14.32 -0.57 17.73
CA LEU A 58 -13.60 0.56 18.32
C LEU A 58 -14.48 1.34 19.32
N ILE A 59 -15.74 1.62 18.94
CA ILE A 59 -16.71 2.28 19.81
C ILE A 59 -16.97 1.46 21.08
N CYS A 60 -17.32 0.18 20.94
CA CYS A 60 -17.57 -0.69 22.10
C CYS A 60 -16.34 -0.79 23.01
N LYS A 61 -15.15 -0.86 22.43
CA LYS A 61 -13.90 -0.93 23.19
C LYS A 61 -13.63 0.39 23.95
N LYS A 62 -13.87 1.54 23.34
CA LYS A 62 -13.77 2.86 23.99
C LYS A 62 -14.80 3.04 25.11
N GLN A 63 -16.01 2.51 24.94
CA GLN A 63 -17.04 2.51 26.00
C GLN A 63 -16.60 1.65 27.19
N ALA A 64 -16.01 0.49 26.93
CA ALA A 64 -15.51 -0.41 27.97
C ALA A 64 -14.27 0.14 28.70
N ILE A 65 -13.39 0.83 27.98
CA ILE A 65 -12.16 1.44 28.53
C ILE A 65 -12.12 2.92 28.13
N PRO A 66 -12.77 3.82 28.88
CA PRO A 66 -12.82 5.25 28.54
C PRO A 66 -11.43 5.91 28.45
N THR A 67 -10.42 5.37 29.13
CA THR A 67 -9.03 5.85 29.11
C THR A 67 -8.24 5.41 27.87
N LEU A 68 -8.74 4.44 27.09
CA LEU A 68 -8.07 3.94 25.88
C LEU A 68 -7.97 5.06 24.84
N ASP A 69 -6.75 5.38 24.38
CA ASP A 69 -6.57 6.38 23.32
C ASP A 69 -6.82 5.75 21.94
N ILE A 70 -7.82 6.22 21.22
CA ILE A 70 -8.13 5.71 19.87
C ILE A 70 -8.00 6.84 18.86
N ILE A 71 -7.09 6.65 17.91
CA ILE A 71 -6.82 7.56 16.81
C ILE A 71 -6.98 6.82 15.48
N VAL A 72 -7.75 7.38 14.55
CA VAL A 72 -7.89 6.84 13.20
C VAL A 72 -7.58 7.95 12.19
N LEU A 73 -6.60 7.70 11.32
CA LEU A 73 -6.20 8.61 10.25
C LEU A 73 -6.51 8.00 8.88
N VAL A 74 -7.20 8.77 8.05
CA VAL A 74 -7.52 8.45 6.66
C VAL A 74 -7.15 9.60 5.73
N ASP A 75 -7.12 9.37 4.42
CA ASP A 75 -6.93 10.46 3.46
C ASP A 75 -8.14 11.41 3.43
N ASP A 76 -7.89 12.72 3.56
CA ASP A 76 -8.95 13.75 3.62
C ASP A 76 -9.76 13.86 2.34
N HIS A 77 -9.20 13.55 1.16
CA HIS A 77 -10.00 13.56 -0.08
C HIS A 77 -10.86 12.32 -0.17
N ARG A 78 -10.31 11.15 0.19
CA ARG A 78 -11.02 9.87 0.13
C ARG A 78 -12.18 9.81 1.11
N ALA A 79 -12.02 10.34 2.32
CA ALA A 79 -13.08 10.35 3.32
C ALA A 79 -14.27 11.25 2.94
N ARG A 80 -14.10 12.23 2.04
CA ARG A 80 -15.12 13.26 1.73
C ARG A 80 -15.75 13.12 0.34
N ARG A 81 -15.63 11.94 -0.27
CA ARG A 81 -16.31 11.64 -1.53
C ARG A 81 -16.93 10.25 -1.48
N GLY A 82 -18.03 10.07 -2.18
CA GLY A 82 -18.54 8.75 -2.48
C GLY A 82 -17.59 7.91 -3.33
N LEU A 83 -17.88 6.61 -3.41
CA LEU A 83 -17.24 5.66 -4.32
C LEU A 83 -17.30 6.17 -5.77
N ILE A 84 -16.24 5.90 -6.54
CA ILE A 84 -16.17 6.38 -7.93
C ILE A 84 -17.33 5.78 -8.73
N GLY A 85 -18.27 6.61 -9.14
CA GLY A 85 -19.42 6.21 -9.95
C GLY A 85 -20.72 5.93 -9.18
N HIS A 86 -20.80 6.34 -7.90
CA HIS A 86 -22.02 6.47 -7.11
C HIS A 86 -22.41 7.96 -6.92
N ASP A 87 -23.64 8.23 -6.46
CA ASP A 87 -24.19 9.58 -6.28
C ASP A 87 -23.39 10.45 -5.28
N LYS A 88 -23.64 11.77 -5.31
CA LYS A 88 -22.98 12.75 -4.44
C LYS A 88 -23.40 12.56 -2.99
N ASP A 89 -22.66 11.74 -2.26
CA ASP A 89 -22.73 11.59 -0.81
C ASP A 89 -21.65 12.43 -0.12
N GLU A 90 -21.84 12.77 1.15
CA GLU A 90 -20.85 13.46 2.01
C GLU A 90 -19.57 12.63 2.21
N GLY A 91 -19.59 11.35 1.80
CA GLY A 91 -18.50 10.39 1.91
C GLY A 91 -18.43 9.74 3.29
N ASN A 92 -17.44 8.88 3.49
CA ASN A 92 -17.30 8.10 4.71
C ASN A 92 -17.16 8.95 5.99
N GLN A 93 -16.73 10.21 5.88
CA GLN A 93 -16.68 11.14 7.03
C GLN A 93 -18.02 11.29 7.76
N ALA A 94 -19.14 11.27 7.03
CA ALA A 94 -20.47 11.49 7.60
C ALA A 94 -20.87 10.28 8.43
N PHE A 95 -20.62 9.08 7.89
CA PHE A 95 -20.78 7.81 8.59
C PHE A 95 -19.99 7.78 9.90
N TYR A 96 -18.69 8.11 9.87
CA TYR A 96 -17.91 8.04 11.10
C TYR A 96 -18.37 9.05 12.16
N ARG A 97 -18.63 10.29 11.74
CA ARG A 97 -19.10 11.39 12.60
C ARG A 97 -20.41 11.00 13.26
N GLN A 98 -21.36 10.49 12.48
CA GLN A 98 -22.66 10.05 12.98
C GLN A 98 -22.49 8.95 14.04
N ALA A 99 -21.77 7.88 13.71
CA ALA A 99 -21.60 6.74 14.61
C ALA A 99 -20.93 7.11 15.94
N ILE A 100 -19.90 7.96 15.91
CA ILE A 100 -19.20 8.42 17.13
C ILE A 100 -20.07 9.37 17.96
N THR A 101 -20.75 10.32 17.30
CA THR A 101 -21.64 11.27 17.99
C THR A 101 -22.79 10.56 18.68
N GLU A 102 -23.44 9.61 17.99
CA GLU A 102 -24.52 8.78 18.54
C GLU A 102 -24.04 7.92 19.72
N ALA A 103 -22.82 7.40 19.66
CA ALA A 103 -22.25 6.58 20.73
C ALA A 103 -21.73 7.37 21.94
N GLY A 104 -21.55 8.70 21.80
CA GLY A 104 -21.05 9.57 22.87
C GLY A 104 -19.62 9.26 23.32
N VAL A 105 -18.76 8.76 22.42
CA VAL A 105 -17.37 8.39 22.73
C VAL A 105 -16.37 9.38 22.15
N ASP A 106 -15.21 9.52 22.80
CA ASP A 106 -14.09 10.34 22.31
C ASP A 106 -13.11 9.49 21.49
N ILE A 107 -13.44 9.24 20.22
CA ILE A 107 -12.53 8.62 19.24
C ILE A 107 -12.03 9.71 18.29
N LYS A 108 -10.71 9.89 18.22
CA LYS A 108 -10.09 10.95 17.41
C LYS A 108 -9.99 10.50 15.95
N LEU A 109 -10.85 11.05 15.09
CA LEU A 109 -10.80 10.80 13.65
C LEU A 109 -10.18 11.98 12.89
N TYR A 110 -9.18 11.67 12.08
CA TYR A 110 -8.44 12.68 11.33
C TYR A 110 -8.38 12.40 9.82
N GLY A 111 -8.60 13.46 9.05
CA GLY A 111 -8.31 13.53 7.62
C GLY A 111 -6.93 14.15 7.37
N VAL A 112 -6.04 13.39 6.74
CA VAL A 112 -4.71 13.86 6.33
C VAL A 112 -4.74 14.34 4.88
N ARG A 113 -4.39 15.61 4.65
CA ARG A 113 -4.40 16.20 3.30
C ARG A 113 -2.99 16.48 2.79
N VAL A 114 -2.36 15.50 2.16
CA VAL A 114 -0.97 15.62 1.65
C VAL A 114 -0.86 16.64 0.51
N LYS A 115 -1.86 16.70 -0.39
CA LYS A 115 -1.88 17.62 -1.54
C LYS A 115 -3.22 18.32 -1.69
N SER A 116 -3.23 19.41 -2.45
CA SER A 116 -4.44 20.21 -2.67
C SER A 116 -5.54 19.47 -3.45
N LYS A 117 -5.17 18.45 -4.23
CA LYS A 117 -6.07 17.58 -5.00
C LYS A 117 -5.61 16.13 -4.86
N GLU A 118 -6.54 15.18 -4.75
CA GLU A 118 -6.29 13.74 -4.66
C GLU A 118 -5.38 13.22 -5.78
N LEU A 119 -5.65 13.64 -7.03
CA LEU A 119 -4.85 13.24 -8.20
C LEU A 119 -3.36 13.59 -8.05
N LEU A 120 -3.04 14.63 -7.27
CA LEU A 120 -1.66 15.11 -7.09
C LEU A 120 -0.94 14.45 -5.92
N GLY A 121 -1.62 13.66 -5.10
CA GLY A 121 -1.04 12.91 -3.99
C GLY A 121 -2.06 12.65 -2.88
N VAL A 122 -1.97 11.48 -2.25
CA VAL A 122 -2.79 11.04 -1.10
C VAL A 122 -1.92 10.67 0.09
N MET A 123 -2.55 10.55 1.27
CA MET A 123 -1.98 9.85 2.42
C MET A 123 -2.02 8.33 2.15
N HIS A 124 -0.84 7.72 1.99
CA HIS A 124 -0.69 6.28 1.78
C HIS A 124 0.21 5.64 2.85
N LEU A 125 0.19 6.20 4.06
CA LEU A 125 0.79 5.57 5.23
C LEU A 125 0.02 4.31 5.59
N LYS A 126 0.76 3.28 5.98
CA LYS A 126 0.25 2.00 6.44
C LYS A 126 0.75 1.71 7.84
N GLY A 127 -0.04 0.93 8.57
CA GLY A 127 0.27 0.49 9.92
C GLY A 127 -0.90 0.78 10.85
N MET A 128 -1.30 -0.25 11.58
CA MET A 128 -2.23 -0.18 12.68
C MET A 128 -1.47 -0.58 13.94
N ILE A 129 -1.54 0.23 14.98
CA ILE A 129 -0.85 0.02 16.24
C ILE A 129 -1.89 -0.30 17.29
N PHE A 130 -1.70 -1.41 18.01
CA PHE A 130 -2.52 -1.86 19.12
C PHE A 130 -1.57 -2.12 20.28
N ASP A 131 -1.54 -1.19 21.24
CA ASP A 131 -0.53 -1.15 22.31
C ASP A 131 0.90 -1.22 21.76
N ASP A 132 1.60 -2.34 21.98
CA ASP A 132 2.98 -2.58 21.55
C ASP A 132 3.07 -3.46 20.28
N THR A 133 1.94 -3.72 19.63
CA THR A 133 1.85 -4.53 18.41
C THR A 133 1.56 -3.69 17.18
N VAL A 134 2.31 -3.92 16.10
CA VAL A 134 2.10 -3.31 14.78
C VAL A 134 1.53 -4.34 13.82
N LEU A 135 0.33 -4.08 13.29
CA LEU A 135 -0.21 -4.77 12.12
C LEU A 135 0.05 -3.93 10.88
N TYR A 136 0.99 -4.38 10.04
CA TYR A 136 1.40 -3.69 8.83
C TYR A 136 0.82 -4.37 7.57
N THR A 137 0.04 -3.62 6.79
CA THR A 137 -0.56 -4.10 5.55
C THR A 137 -0.81 -2.96 4.55
N GLY A 138 -0.77 -3.26 3.26
CA GLY A 138 -1.23 -2.34 2.21
C GLY A 138 -2.75 -2.15 2.16
N ALA A 139 -3.50 -3.06 2.81
CA ALA A 139 -4.95 -3.09 2.81
C ALA A 139 -5.57 -1.86 3.48
N SER A 140 -6.76 -1.49 3.00
CA SER A 140 -7.65 -0.55 3.70
C SER A 140 -8.72 -1.33 4.46
N ILE A 141 -9.66 -0.65 5.10
CA ILE A 141 -10.76 -1.30 5.82
C ILE A 141 -12.01 -1.24 4.94
N ASN A 142 -12.37 -2.36 4.32
CA ASN A 142 -13.58 -2.54 3.52
C ASN A 142 -13.87 -4.04 3.28
N ASN A 143 -15.01 -4.34 2.65
CA ASN A 143 -15.50 -5.69 2.42
C ASN A 143 -14.55 -6.59 1.63
N VAL A 144 -13.88 -6.08 0.58
CA VAL A 144 -12.99 -6.91 -0.24
C VAL A 144 -11.65 -7.18 0.43
N TYR A 145 -11.08 -6.20 1.16
CA TYR A 145 -9.84 -6.43 1.91
C TYR A 145 -10.04 -7.31 3.13
N MET A 146 -11.24 -7.32 3.70
CA MET A 146 -11.59 -8.13 4.88
C MET A 146 -12.36 -9.41 4.53
N HIS A 147 -12.63 -9.63 3.24
CA HIS A 147 -13.32 -10.80 2.70
C HIS A 147 -14.62 -11.13 3.44
N THR A 148 -15.45 -10.10 3.69
CA THR A 148 -16.78 -10.26 4.32
C THR A 148 -17.87 -10.63 3.31
N GLN A 149 -17.56 -10.55 2.02
CA GLN A 149 -18.44 -10.93 0.92
C GLN A 149 -17.80 -12.02 0.05
N LYS A 150 -18.35 -12.26 -1.15
CA LYS A 150 -17.88 -13.31 -2.07
C LYS A 150 -16.48 -13.06 -2.64
N GLN A 151 -16.11 -11.81 -2.86
CA GLN A 151 -14.83 -11.44 -3.48
C GLN A 151 -13.86 -10.94 -2.43
N TYR A 152 -12.58 -11.22 -2.64
CA TYR A 152 -11.51 -10.65 -1.84
C TYR A 152 -10.49 -9.89 -2.69
N ARG A 153 -9.73 -9.06 -2.00
CA ARG A 153 -8.57 -8.34 -2.53
C ARG A 153 -7.32 -8.75 -1.77
N LEU A 154 -6.46 -9.52 -2.43
CA LEU A 154 -5.23 -10.04 -1.83
C LEU A 154 -4.25 -8.90 -1.53
N ASP A 155 -3.79 -8.79 -0.30
CA ASP A 155 -2.68 -7.95 0.11
C ASP A 155 -1.73 -8.78 1.00
N ARG A 156 -0.76 -8.14 1.63
CA ARG A 156 0.19 -8.78 2.56
C ARG A 156 -0.01 -8.25 3.97
N TYR A 157 0.17 -9.09 4.99
CA TYR A 157 -0.20 -8.75 6.36
C TYR A 157 0.82 -9.29 7.36
N TYR A 158 1.43 -8.39 8.11
CA TYR A 158 2.47 -8.71 9.09
C TYR A 158 2.07 -8.17 10.44
N THR A 159 1.98 -9.04 11.45
CA THR A 159 1.83 -8.66 12.85
C THR A 159 3.19 -8.73 13.51
N ILE A 160 3.61 -7.64 14.16
CA ILE A 160 4.94 -7.48 14.74
C ILE A 160 4.77 -6.97 16.17
N GLU A 161 5.13 -7.80 17.13
CA GLU A 161 5.15 -7.45 18.55
C GLU A 161 6.49 -6.77 18.85
N ASN A 162 6.51 -5.44 18.88
CA ASN A 162 7.71 -4.69 19.20
C ASN A 162 7.33 -3.30 19.70
N LYS A 163 7.52 -3.07 21.00
CA LYS A 163 7.21 -1.82 21.67
C LYS A 163 7.88 -0.60 21.02
N SER A 164 9.18 -0.70 20.75
CA SER A 164 9.98 0.41 20.19
C SER A 164 9.48 0.81 18.80
N LEU A 165 9.12 -0.16 17.95
CA LEU A 165 8.51 0.07 16.65
C LEU A 165 7.14 0.72 16.77
N ALA A 166 6.28 0.19 17.66
CA ALA A 166 4.95 0.72 17.91
C ALA A 166 5.02 2.18 18.41
N ASP A 167 5.88 2.45 19.39
CA ASP A 167 6.14 3.79 19.93
C ASP A 167 6.61 4.74 18.83
N SER A 168 7.57 4.33 18.00
CA SER A 168 8.09 5.12 16.87
C SER A 168 6.99 5.51 15.87
N MET A 169 6.14 4.56 15.52
CA MET A 169 5.08 4.78 14.53
C MET A 169 3.97 5.69 15.09
N CYS A 170 3.60 5.52 16.36
CA CYS A 170 2.70 6.44 17.07
C CYS A 170 3.29 7.84 17.19
N GLN A 171 4.55 7.95 17.61
CA GLN A 171 5.23 9.23 17.76
C GLN A 171 5.34 9.99 16.45
N PHE A 172 5.61 9.28 15.34
CA PHE A 172 5.60 9.88 14.01
C PHE A 172 4.27 10.56 13.69
N VAL A 173 3.14 9.90 13.97
CA VAL A 173 1.80 10.44 13.75
C VAL A 173 1.57 11.67 14.63
N ASN A 174 1.87 11.59 15.91
CA ASN A 174 1.67 12.70 16.85
C ASN A 174 2.51 13.93 16.44
N ASP A 175 3.84 13.76 16.32
CA ASP A 175 4.79 14.85 16.09
C ASP A 175 4.68 15.51 14.72
N ASN A 176 4.24 14.76 13.70
CA ASN A 176 4.25 15.26 12.32
C ASN A 176 2.88 15.64 11.79
N LEU A 177 1.80 15.19 12.44
CA LEU A 177 0.44 15.39 11.95
C LEU A 177 -0.45 16.05 13.01
N ILE A 178 -0.56 15.46 14.20
CA ILE A 178 -1.54 15.87 15.21
C ILE A 178 -1.08 17.12 15.97
N ASP A 179 0.09 17.08 16.61
CA ASP A 179 0.59 18.17 17.46
C ASP A 179 0.92 19.43 16.67
N THR A 180 1.29 19.24 15.39
CA THR A 180 1.52 20.34 14.44
C THR A 180 0.24 20.91 13.84
N LYS A 181 -0.93 20.35 14.17
CA LYS A 181 -2.26 20.73 13.65
C LYS A 181 -2.32 20.68 12.12
N LEU A 182 -1.67 19.67 11.54
CA LEU A 182 -1.61 19.43 10.09
C LEU A 182 -2.65 18.41 9.60
N VAL A 183 -3.51 17.95 10.52
CA VAL A 183 -4.70 17.13 10.29
C VAL A 183 -5.98 17.97 10.30
N ARG A 184 -7.06 17.40 9.76
CA ARG A 184 -8.42 17.92 9.93
C ARG A 184 -9.22 16.95 10.78
N THR A 185 -10.02 17.47 11.70
CA THR A 185 -11.10 16.70 12.32
C THR A 185 -12.27 16.57 11.35
N PHE A 186 -13.08 15.54 11.53
CA PHE A 186 -14.37 15.42 10.84
C PHE A 186 -15.53 15.99 11.66
N ASP A 187 -15.26 16.38 12.91
CA ASP A 187 -16.26 16.89 13.87
C ASP A 187 -16.57 18.38 13.68
N GLU A 188 -15.70 19.14 13.03
CA GLU A 188 -15.89 20.59 12.86
C GLU A 188 -16.81 20.93 11.68
N GLU A 189 -17.94 21.59 11.98
CA GLU A 189 -18.77 22.35 11.04
C GLU A 189 -18.03 23.58 10.44
N CYS A 190 -16.81 23.89 10.92
CA CYS A 190 -16.00 24.98 10.40
C CYS A 190 -15.44 24.61 9.02
N SER A 191 -16.14 25.02 7.97
CA SER A 191 -15.70 24.80 6.60
C SER A 191 -14.41 25.59 6.32
N LEU A 192 -13.26 24.91 6.28
CA LEU A 192 -12.03 25.51 5.77
C LEU A 192 -12.23 25.93 4.31
N THR A 193 -11.91 27.18 4.00
CA THR A 193 -11.92 27.69 2.63
C THR A 193 -10.92 26.92 1.76
N LYS A 194 -11.15 26.92 0.43
CA LYS A 194 -10.21 26.33 -0.54
C LYS A 194 -8.78 26.87 -0.39
N SER A 195 -8.63 28.15 -0.02
CA SER A 195 -7.33 28.78 0.22
C SER A 195 -6.65 28.22 1.47
N GLN A 196 -7.38 28.09 2.58
CA GLN A 196 -6.88 27.47 3.81
C GLN A 196 -6.47 26.02 3.59
N LEU A 197 -7.27 25.22 2.88
CA LEU A 197 -6.94 23.83 2.53
C LEU A 197 -5.67 23.73 1.66
N LYS A 198 -5.48 24.67 0.73
CA LYS A 198 -4.25 24.74 -0.08
C LYS A 198 -3.03 25.10 0.78
N LYS A 199 -3.18 25.99 1.77
CA LYS A 199 -2.11 26.34 2.71
C LYS A 199 -1.78 25.16 3.64
N LEU A 200 -2.80 24.49 4.17
CA LEU A 200 -2.66 23.29 5.01
C LEU A 200 -1.87 22.21 4.26
N SER A 201 -2.35 21.79 3.09
CA SER A 201 -1.68 20.74 2.30
C SER A 201 -0.23 21.07 1.93
N ARG A 202 0.12 22.34 1.69
CA ARG A 202 1.53 22.74 1.48
C ARG A 202 2.38 22.55 2.73
N LYS A 203 1.86 22.91 3.91
CA LYS A 203 2.56 22.72 5.19
C LYS A 203 2.68 21.23 5.53
N THR A 204 1.60 20.47 5.38
CA THR A 204 1.55 19.01 5.55
C THR A 204 2.60 18.34 4.67
N PHE A 205 2.62 18.64 3.36
CA PHE A 205 3.63 18.11 2.46
C PHE A 205 5.06 18.49 2.87
N TYR A 206 5.31 19.74 3.23
CA TYR A 206 6.65 20.19 3.62
C TYR A 206 7.14 19.48 4.89
N ARG A 207 6.29 19.34 5.91
CA ARG A 207 6.63 18.60 7.14
C ARG A 207 6.97 17.14 6.82
N LEU A 208 6.11 16.47 6.06
CA LEU A 208 6.24 15.04 5.77
C LEU A 208 7.38 14.71 4.79
N ASN A 209 7.75 15.64 3.91
CA ASN A 209 8.93 15.48 3.04
C ASN A 209 10.25 15.55 3.83
N ASN A 210 10.23 16.04 5.07
CA ASN A 210 11.42 16.19 5.91
C ASN A 210 11.32 15.40 7.23
N SER A 211 10.35 14.49 7.34
CA SER A 211 10.13 13.68 8.54
C SER A 211 10.74 12.29 8.39
N GLN A 212 11.13 11.68 9.50
CA GLN A 212 11.62 10.31 9.59
C GLN A 212 11.09 9.67 10.87
N TYR A 213 10.89 8.35 10.87
CA TYR A 213 10.66 7.60 12.10
C TYR A 213 11.87 7.72 13.02
N GLN A 214 11.62 7.94 14.31
CA GLN A 214 12.67 8.06 15.34
C GLN A 214 12.64 6.85 16.25
N ILE A 215 13.81 6.33 16.60
CA ILE A 215 13.97 5.22 17.55
C ILE A 215 14.91 5.70 18.65
N GLU A 216 14.47 5.62 19.91
CA GLU A 216 15.21 6.19 21.04
C GLU A 216 16.47 5.39 21.40
N GLN A 217 16.54 4.09 21.11
CA GLN A 217 17.71 3.26 21.38
C GLN A 217 17.98 2.27 20.23
N PRO A 218 19.18 2.30 19.62
CA PRO A 218 19.59 1.24 18.72
C PRO A 218 19.89 -0.05 19.52
N GLU A 219 19.13 -1.11 19.24
CA GLU A 219 19.25 -2.40 19.92
C GLU A 219 20.36 -3.31 19.33
N ASP A 220 20.73 -4.36 20.07
CA ASP A 220 21.77 -5.32 19.72
C ASP A 220 21.44 -6.05 18.39
N LYS A 221 22.27 -5.84 17.36
CA LYS A 221 22.05 -6.29 15.96
C LYS A 221 22.24 -7.81 15.74
N LYS A 222 22.01 -8.62 16.76
CA LYS A 222 22.13 -10.09 16.67
C LYS A 222 20.85 -10.77 16.20
N GLU A 223 19.71 -10.10 16.31
CA GLU A 223 18.40 -10.56 15.82
C GLU A 223 18.05 -9.96 14.46
N LEU A 224 16.83 -10.21 13.97
CA LEU A 224 16.29 -9.52 12.79
C LEU A 224 16.26 -8.03 13.08
N VAL A 225 16.60 -7.22 12.07
CA VAL A 225 16.57 -5.75 12.22
C VAL A 225 15.47 -5.16 11.34
N ILE A 226 14.58 -4.36 11.92
CA ILE A 226 13.53 -3.66 11.18
C ILE A 226 13.88 -2.17 11.07
N TYR A 227 13.93 -1.67 9.84
CA TYR A 227 14.06 -0.25 9.53
C TYR A 227 12.68 0.30 9.11
N PRO A 228 11.99 1.09 9.97
CA PRO A 228 10.80 1.82 9.55
C PRO A 228 11.21 3.02 8.69
N ILE A 229 10.65 3.14 7.49
CA ILE A 229 11.02 4.16 6.51
C ILE A 229 9.78 4.89 6.02
N VAL A 230 9.85 6.21 5.95
CA VAL A 230 8.82 7.06 5.34
C VAL A 230 9.41 7.83 4.16
N GLY A 231 8.59 8.09 3.15
CA GLY A 231 8.96 8.86 1.98
C GLY A 231 7.79 9.68 1.46
N CYS A 232 8.01 10.96 1.21
CA CYS A 232 7.03 11.83 0.56
C CYS A 232 7.69 12.61 -0.57
N GLY A 233 7.01 12.72 -1.72
CA GLY A 233 7.51 13.52 -2.84
C GLY A 233 8.75 12.94 -3.54
N SER A 234 9.33 13.72 -4.45
CA SER A 234 10.45 13.26 -5.30
C SER A 234 11.84 13.64 -4.79
N LYS A 235 11.95 14.59 -3.85
CA LYS A 235 13.23 15.13 -3.36
C LYS A 235 13.48 14.65 -1.94
N GLY A 236 14.65 14.06 -1.68
CA GLY A 236 15.00 13.56 -0.35
C GLY A 236 14.17 12.37 0.12
N ASN A 237 13.49 11.67 -0.80
CA ASN A 237 12.64 10.54 -0.45
C ASN A 237 13.50 9.31 -0.13
N VAL A 238 13.64 9.03 1.17
CA VAL A 238 14.48 7.95 1.72
C VAL A 238 13.96 6.58 1.33
N LEU A 239 12.64 6.37 1.32
CA LEU A 239 12.03 5.11 0.90
C LEU A 239 12.39 4.77 -0.55
N ASN A 240 12.14 5.70 -1.48
CA ASN A 240 12.44 5.52 -2.90
C ASN A 240 13.94 5.25 -3.14
N LYS A 241 14.82 5.97 -2.43
CA LYS A 241 16.26 5.76 -2.49
C LYS A 241 16.62 4.36 -2.00
N THR A 242 16.03 3.91 -0.89
CA THR A 242 16.28 2.58 -0.32
C THR A 242 15.84 1.47 -1.26
N CYS A 243 14.67 1.59 -1.92
CA CYS A 243 14.23 0.60 -2.91
C CYS A 243 15.23 0.44 -4.07
N VAL A 244 15.77 1.56 -4.57
CA VAL A 244 16.78 1.53 -5.65
C VAL A 244 18.09 0.93 -5.14
N GLU A 245 18.56 1.33 -3.96
CA GLU A 245 19.80 0.81 -3.37
C GLU A 245 19.74 -0.71 -3.13
N LEU A 246 18.60 -1.25 -2.70
CA LEU A 246 18.40 -2.69 -2.52
C LEU A 246 18.60 -3.45 -3.84
N ILE A 247 17.98 -2.97 -4.93
CA ILE A 247 18.11 -3.57 -6.26
C ILE A 247 19.55 -3.41 -6.79
N GLU A 248 20.14 -2.24 -6.63
CA GLU A 248 21.50 -1.96 -7.10
C GLU A 248 22.55 -2.81 -6.39
N LYS A 249 22.35 -3.13 -5.11
CA LYS A 249 23.27 -3.92 -4.28
C LYS A 249 23.01 -5.43 -4.32
N SER A 250 21.89 -5.88 -4.90
CA SER A 250 21.57 -7.30 -5.05
C SER A 250 22.69 -8.08 -5.74
N GLN A 251 22.94 -9.29 -5.25
CA GLN A 251 23.98 -10.19 -5.75
C GLN A 251 23.44 -11.50 -6.32
N ARG A 252 22.30 -11.99 -5.83
CA ARG A 252 21.76 -13.33 -6.12
C ARG A 252 20.38 -13.27 -6.73
N SER A 253 19.42 -12.66 -6.04
CA SER A 253 18.02 -12.69 -6.43
C SER A 253 17.24 -11.45 -6.02
N ILE A 254 16.22 -11.10 -6.81
CA ILE A 254 15.23 -10.08 -6.51
C ILE A 254 13.86 -10.65 -6.84
N MET A 255 12.95 -10.70 -5.87
CA MET A 255 11.52 -10.84 -6.12
C MET A 255 10.84 -9.50 -5.89
N LEU A 256 10.08 -9.02 -6.87
CA LEU A 256 9.32 -7.77 -6.77
C LEU A 256 7.85 -8.05 -7.00
N ILE A 257 7.03 -7.70 -6.00
CA ILE A 257 5.58 -7.85 -6.02
C ILE A 257 4.96 -6.46 -6.15
N THR A 258 4.11 -6.25 -7.16
CA THR A 258 3.34 -5.01 -7.32
C THR A 258 1.98 -5.29 -7.95
N PRO A 259 0.90 -4.59 -7.57
CA PRO A 259 -0.42 -4.81 -8.17
C PRO A 259 -0.44 -4.58 -9.68
N TYR A 260 0.34 -3.61 -10.15
CA TYR A 260 0.25 -3.09 -11.50
C TYR A 260 1.63 -2.92 -12.10
N PHE A 261 1.82 -3.40 -13.33
CA PHE A 261 3.07 -3.16 -14.04
C PHE A 261 3.16 -1.71 -14.54
N ASN A 262 3.82 -0.85 -13.76
CA ASN A 262 4.12 0.53 -14.13
C ASN A 262 5.32 1.08 -13.33
N PHE A 263 6.51 0.50 -13.50
CA PHE A 263 7.68 0.94 -12.72
C PHE A 263 8.15 2.36 -13.08
N PRO A 264 8.67 3.14 -12.12
CA PRO A 264 9.38 4.36 -12.39
C PRO A 264 10.75 4.05 -13.00
N ARG A 265 11.25 4.95 -13.85
CA ARG A 265 12.54 4.78 -14.55
C ARG A 265 13.73 4.39 -13.66
N PRO A 266 13.89 4.90 -12.41
CA PRO A 266 14.99 4.46 -11.54
C PRO A 266 14.94 2.96 -11.22
N ILE A 267 13.75 2.43 -10.88
CA ILE A 267 13.56 0.98 -10.63
C ILE A 267 13.82 0.19 -11.91
N GLU A 268 13.27 0.61 -13.05
CA GLU A 268 13.48 -0.07 -14.33
C GLU A 268 14.97 -0.14 -14.70
N LYS A 269 15.73 0.94 -14.47
CA LYS A 269 17.18 0.97 -14.70
C LYS A 269 17.92 0.05 -13.74
N ALA A 270 17.61 0.10 -12.45
CA ALA A 270 18.24 -0.73 -11.44
C ALA A 270 18.02 -2.23 -11.73
N LEU A 271 16.80 -2.62 -12.10
CA LEU A 271 16.48 -3.99 -12.51
C LEU A 271 17.24 -4.42 -13.76
N SER A 272 17.30 -3.55 -14.78
CA SER A 272 18.11 -3.78 -15.98
C SER A 272 19.59 -4.00 -15.65
N SER A 273 20.15 -3.23 -14.71
CA SER A 273 21.52 -3.41 -14.26
C SER A 273 21.70 -4.70 -13.44
N ALA A 274 20.74 -5.09 -12.61
CA ALA A 274 20.79 -6.35 -11.86
C ALA A 274 20.77 -7.57 -12.81
N LEU A 275 19.85 -7.58 -13.78
CA LEU A 275 19.79 -8.63 -14.81
C LEU A 275 21.09 -8.72 -15.61
N ALA A 276 21.69 -7.58 -15.99
CA ALA A 276 22.97 -7.56 -16.70
C ALA A 276 24.14 -8.09 -15.86
N ARG A 277 24.04 -8.08 -14.52
CA ARG A 277 25.00 -8.70 -13.60
C ARG A 277 24.75 -10.20 -13.37
N GLY A 278 23.68 -10.77 -13.94
CA GLY A 278 23.28 -12.16 -13.72
C GLY A 278 22.46 -12.40 -12.45
N VAL A 279 21.95 -11.34 -11.81
CA VAL A 279 21.01 -11.46 -10.68
C VAL A 279 19.69 -12.02 -11.20
N LYS A 280 19.15 -13.06 -10.56
CA LYS A 280 17.84 -13.62 -10.89
C LYS A 280 16.72 -12.66 -10.47
N VAL A 281 15.79 -12.36 -11.35
CA VAL A 281 14.67 -11.46 -11.08
C VAL A 281 13.34 -12.17 -11.29
N GLU A 282 12.49 -12.12 -10.28
CA GLU A 282 11.10 -12.58 -10.32
C GLU A 282 10.16 -11.40 -10.14
N LEU A 283 9.23 -11.20 -11.06
CA LEU A 283 8.21 -10.15 -11.00
C LEU A 283 6.85 -10.78 -10.82
N VAL A 284 6.13 -10.43 -9.75
CA VAL A 284 4.74 -10.83 -9.53
C VAL A 284 3.83 -9.63 -9.70
N VAL A 285 2.92 -9.70 -10.68
CA VAL A 285 1.97 -8.63 -11.03
C VAL A 285 0.55 -9.15 -11.16
N GLY A 286 -0.44 -8.26 -11.01
CA GLY A 286 -1.84 -8.64 -11.24
C GLY A 286 -2.17 -8.76 -12.74
N ASP A 287 -2.91 -9.82 -13.12
CA ASP A 287 -3.57 -9.90 -14.42
C ASP A 287 -4.57 -8.74 -14.58
N LYS A 288 -4.86 -8.33 -15.82
CA LYS A 288 -5.87 -7.29 -16.10
C LYS A 288 -7.22 -7.58 -15.44
N ARG A 289 -7.62 -8.86 -15.30
CA ARG A 289 -8.87 -9.30 -14.69
C ARG A 289 -8.83 -9.27 -13.16
N ALA A 290 -7.64 -9.27 -12.56
CA ALA A 290 -7.41 -9.13 -11.12
C ALA A 290 -7.28 -7.65 -10.68
N ASN A 291 -7.74 -6.71 -11.50
CA ASN A 291 -7.72 -5.28 -11.20
C ASN A 291 -9.15 -4.78 -10.91
N ASP A 292 -9.36 -3.99 -9.85
CA ASP A 292 -10.71 -3.49 -9.49
C ASP A 292 -11.35 -2.62 -10.57
N PHE A 293 -10.56 -2.01 -11.44
CA PHE A 293 -11.09 -1.24 -12.57
C PHE A 293 -11.46 -2.11 -13.77
N PHE A 294 -11.23 -3.42 -13.72
CA PHE A 294 -11.62 -4.31 -14.80
C PHE A 294 -13.13 -4.40 -14.92
N ILE A 295 -13.62 -4.21 -16.14
CA ILE A 295 -15.04 -4.32 -16.48
C ILE A 295 -15.18 -5.52 -17.39
N CYS A 296 -15.91 -6.54 -16.93
CA CYS A 296 -16.28 -7.70 -17.75
C CYS A 296 -17.07 -7.22 -18.98
N GLN A 297 -16.89 -7.88 -20.13
CA GLN A 297 -17.43 -7.46 -21.43
C GLN A 297 -18.96 -7.31 -21.44
N GLU A 298 -19.67 -8.07 -20.61
CA GLU A 298 -21.13 -8.02 -20.45
C GLU A 298 -21.64 -6.72 -19.80
N LYS A 299 -20.76 -5.98 -19.11
CA LYS A 299 -21.11 -4.73 -18.42
C LYS A 299 -20.82 -3.50 -19.31
N PRO A 300 -21.60 -2.41 -19.17
CA PRO A 300 -21.36 -1.20 -19.93
C PRO A 300 -19.99 -0.59 -19.60
N PHE A 301 -19.15 -0.45 -20.64
CA PHE A 301 -17.81 0.12 -20.49
C PHE A 301 -17.83 1.56 -19.96
N ARG A 302 -17.05 1.82 -18.91
CA ARG A 302 -16.72 3.16 -18.40
C ARG A 302 -15.25 3.47 -18.68
N THR A 303 -14.91 4.73 -18.91
CA THR A 303 -13.54 5.15 -19.29
C THR A 303 -12.47 4.68 -18.31
N ILE A 304 -12.77 4.62 -17.01
CA ILE A 304 -11.83 4.14 -15.99
C ILE A 304 -11.41 2.68 -16.22
N GLY A 305 -12.25 1.88 -16.89
CA GLY A 305 -11.98 0.49 -17.21
C GLY A 305 -10.91 0.28 -18.28
N ILE A 306 -10.31 1.35 -18.81
CA ILE A 306 -9.11 1.25 -19.65
C ILE A 306 -7.84 0.97 -18.84
N ILE A 307 -7.81 1.29 -17.54
CA ILE A 307 -6.61 1.22 -16.70
C ILE A 307 -5.94 -0.15 -16.72
N PRO A 308 -6.66 -1.29 -16.54
CA PRO A 308 -6.03 -2.61 -16.56
C PRO A 308 -5.32 -2.91 -17.89
N TYR A 309 -5.95 -2.52 -19.00
CA TYR A 309 -5.40 -2.69 -20.35
C TYR A 309 -4.16 -1.82 -20.62
N LEU A 310 -4.06 -0.66 -19.97
CA LEU A 310 -2.85 0.17 -20.04
C LEU A 310 -1.67 -0.49 -19.32
N TYR A 311 -1.90 -1.11 -18.16
CA TYR A 311 -0.87 -1.87 -17.46
C TYR A 311 -0.43 -3.11 -18.24
N GLU A 312 -1.38 -3.86 -18.82
CA GLU A 312 -1.05 -4.98 -19.70
C GLU A 312 -0.24 -4.53 -20.92
N HIS A 313 -0.59 -3.39 -21.52
CA HIS A 313 0.18 -2.82 -22.62
C HIS A 313 1.62 -2.44 -22.21
N LEU A 314 1.80 -1.94 -20.99
CA LEU A 314 3.13 -1.66 -20.43
C LEU A 314 3.94 -2.95 -20.23
N LEU A 315 3.29 -4.00 -19.70
CA LEU A 315 3.89 -5.30 -19.50
C LEU A 315 4.37 -5.90 -20.82
N CYS A 316 3.52 -5.89 -21.86
CA CYS A 316 3.88 -6.35 -23.21
C CYS A 316 5.14 -5.65 -23.76
N ARG A 317 5.24 -4.33 -23.58
CA ARG A 317 6.43 -3.57 -24.00
C ARG A 317 7.68 -3.97 -23.25
N MET A 318 7.57 -4.32 -21.97
CA MET A 318 8.71 -4.81 -21.19
C MET A 318 9.12 -6.22 -21.63
N LEU A 319 8.16 -7.13 -21.87
CA LEU A 319 8.44 -8.49 -22.34
C LEU A 319 9.35 -8.45 -23.57
N LYS A 320 8.99 -7.65 -24.59
CA LYS A 320 9.84 -7.44 -25.77
C LYS A 320 11.22 -6.88 -25.46
N LYS A 321 11.31 -5.96 -24.50
CA LYS A 321 12.57 -5.30 -24.13
C LYS A 321 13.51 -6.26 -23.39
N TRP A 322 12.98 -7.16 -22.57
CA TRP A 322 13.74 -8.06 -21.69
C TRP A 322 13.64 -9.52 -22.12
N GLN A 323 13.22 -9.78 -23.36
CA GLN A 323 13.02 -11.12 -23.93
C GLN A 323 14.24 -12.03 -23.75
N GLN A 324 15.44 -11.51 -23.99
CA GLN A 324 16.68 -12.28 -23.80
C GLN A 324 16.84 -12.83 -22.38
N PHE A 325 16.43 -12.06 -21.35
CA PHE A 325 16.56 -12.48 -19.95
C PHE A 325 15.49 -13.49 -19.56
N ILE A 326 14.33 -13.45 -20.23
CA ILE A 326 13.28 -14.45 -20.06
C ILE A 326 13.75 -15.80 -20.64
N GLU A 327 14.37 -15.76 -21.82
CA GLU A 327 14.87 -16.95 -22.52
C GLU A 327 16.04 -17.62 -21.77
N THR A 328 16.93 -16.84 -21.15
CA THR A 328 18.00 -17.37 -20.28
C THR A 328 17.52 -17.81 -18.90
N GLY A 329 16.26 -17.53 -18.54
CA GLY A 329 15.72 -17.79 -17.21
C GLY A 329 16.33 -16.89 -16.13
N ASP A 330 16.88 -15.73 -16.49
CA ASP A 330 17.31 -14.69 -15.55
C ASP A 330 16.14 -13.82 -15.08
N LEU A 331 15.07 -13.75 -15.88
CA LEU A 331 13.84 -13.04 -15.58
C LEU A 331 12.64 -13.99 -15.65
N ALA A 332 11.91 -14.10 -14.55
CA ALA A 332 10.60 -14.74 -14.50
C ALA A 332 9.52 -13.70 -14.18
N ILE A 333 8.39 -13.78 -14.88
CA ILE A 333 7.25 -12.88 -14.71
C ILE A 333 6.02 -13.74 -14.44
N HIS A 334 5.33 -13.43 -13.35
CA HIS A 334 4.17 -14.15 -12.84
C HIS A 334 2.96 -13.21 -12.83
N CYS A 335 1.93 -13.55 -13.59
CA CYS A 335 0.65 -12.84 -13.57
C CYS A 335 -0.33 -13.55 -12.64
N TRP A 336 -0.72 -12.89 -11.56
CA TRP A 336 -1.67 -13.39 -10.59
C TRP A 336 -3.12 -13.25 -11.09
N ARG A 337 -3.90 -14.32 -10.99
CA ARG A 337 -5.33 -14.34 -11.23
C ARG A 337 -6.00 -15.47 -10.45
N HIS A 338 -6.92 -15.11 -9.56
CA HIS A 338 -7.80 -16.08 -8.91
C HIS A 338 -9.27 -15.71 -9.09
N GLU A 339 -9.94 -16.38 -10.01
CA GLU A 339 -11.36 -16.16 -10.33
C GLU A 339 -11.70 -14.67 -10.57
N ALA A 340 -12.63 -14.11 -9.79
CA ALA A 340 -13.06 -12.72 -9.83
C ALA A 340 -12.46 -11.87 -8.69
N ASN A 341 -11.45 -12.39 -7.98
CA ASN A 341 -10.75 -11.69 -6.90
C ASN A 341 -9.70 -10.76 -7.48
N SER A 342 -9.28 -9.76 -6.69
CA SER A 342 -8.31 -8.77 -7.13
C SER A 342 -6.97 -8.85 -6.40
N PHE A 343 -5.91 -8.41 -7.07
CA PHE A 343 -4.54 -8.48 -6.59
C PHE A 343 -4.02 -7.12 -6.15
N HIS A 344 -3.50 -7.05 -4.93
CA HIS A 344 -2.94 -5.83 -4.37
C HIS A 344 -1.76 -6.04 -3.45
N ALA A 345 -1.04 -7.16 -3.53
CA ALA A 345 0.19 -7.34 -2.78
C ALA A 345 1.30 -6.39 -3.28
N LYS A 346 2.14 -5.90 -2.37
CA LYS A 346 3.35 -5.13 -2.69
C LYS A 346 4.52 -5.55 -1.84
N GLY A 347 5.71 -5.46 -2.41
CA GLY A 347 6.95 -5.57 -1.66
C GLY A 347 8.08 -6.07 -2.51
N MET A 348 9.19 -6.32 -1.84
CA MET A 348 10.42 -6.76 -2.48
C MET A 348 11.18 -7.68 -1.54
N ILE A 349 11.72 -8.77 -2.07
CA ILE A 349 12.62 -9.67 -1.37
C ILE A 349 13.93 -9.64 -2.15
N VAL A 350 15.05 -9.31 -1.49
CA VAL A 350 16.37 -9.24 -2.12
C VAL A 350 17.32 -10.18 -1.42
N ASP A 351 17.95 -11.05 -2.21
CA ASP A 351 18.95 -12.02 -1.80
C ASP A 351 18.50 -12.88 -0.60
N GLU A 352 17.20 -13.12 -0.44
CA GLU A 352 16.61 -13.85 0.70
C GLU A 352 17.00 -13.29 2.08
N GLU A 353 17.52 -12.06 2.12
CA GLU A 353 18.07 -11.41 3.31
C GLU A 353 17.31 -10.12 3.64
N TYR A 354 16.83 -9.39 2.62
CA TYR A 354 16.07 -8.16 2.82
C TYR A 354 14.62 -8.37 2.40
N HIS A 355 13.68 -8.10 3.31
CA HIS A 355 12.24 -8.18 3.06
C HIS A 355 11.62 -6.79 3.25
N LEU A 356 11.25 -6.15 2.14
CA LEU A 356 10.53 -4.88 2.14
C LEU A 356 9.02 -5.13 2.12
N ILE A 357 8.35 -4.70 3.17
CA ILE A 357 6.89 -4.67 3.28
C ILE A 357 6.48 -3.21 3.17
N THR A 358 5.66 -2.86 2.19
CA THR A 358 5.32 -1.45 1.91
C THR A 358 3.90 -1.32 1.37
N GLY A 359 3.29 -0.17 1.63
CA GLY A 359 2.10 0.26 0.89
C GLY A 359 2.42 0.66 -0.56
N SER A 360 3.66 1.03 -0.88
CA SER A 360 4.01 1.62 -2.16
C SER A 360 3.74 0.70 -3.34
N ASN A 361 3.00 1.19 -4.33
CA ASN A 361 2.78 0.48 -5.60
C ASN A 361 4.03 0.42 -6.50
N LEU A 362 5.14 1.02 -6.06
CA LEU A 362 6.40 1.10 -6.83
C LEU A 362 6.17 1.66 -8.23
N ASN A 363 5.33 2.70 -8.35
CA ASN A 363 4.96 3.33 -9.61
C ASN A 363 5.36 4.82 -9.65
N PRO A 364 5.34 5.51 -10.82
CA PRO A 364 5.63 6.93 -10.93
C PRO A 364 4.85 7.85 -10.00
N ARG A 365 3.62 7.46 -9.62
CA ARG A 365 2.77 8.21 -8.70
C ARG A 365 3.34 8.16 -7.28
N ALA A 366 3.58 6.97 -6.74
CA ALA A 366 4.25 6.77 -5.45
C ALA A 366 5.64 7.45 -5.42
N TRP A 367 6.34 7.48 -6.56
CA TRP A 367 7.66 8.08 -6.65
C TRP A 367 7.71 9.61 -6.53
N ARG A 368 6.57 10.29 -6.68
CA ARG A 368 6.52 11.76 -6.85
C ARG A 368 5.47 12.48 -6.04
N LEU A 369 4.36 11.82 -5.76
CA LEU A 369 3.10 12.48 -5.40
C LEU A 369 2.62 12.09 -4.02
N ASP A 370 2.60 10.78 -3.73
CA ASP A 370 2.03 10.22 -2.51
C ASP A 370 3.00 10.28 -1.33
N LEU A 371 2.44 10.17 -0.13
CA LEU A 371 3.15 9.87 1.10
C LEU A 371 3.09 8.37 1.35
N GLU A 372 4.24 7.72 1.44
CA GLU A 372 4.39 6.28 1.53
C GLU A 372 5.25 5.92 2.74
N ASN A 373 5.08 4.73 3.29
CA ASN A 373 6.02 4.15 4.26
C ASN A 373 6.30 2.67 3.95
N ALA A 374 7.27 2.11 4.67
CA ALA A 374 7.65 0.71 4.59
C ALA A 374 8.29 0.26 5.90
N LEU A 375 8.27 -1.05 6.11
CA LEU A 375 9.15 -1.76 7.03
C LEU A 375 10.14 -2.58 6.18
N LEU A 376 11.42 -2.27 6.29
CA LEU A 376 12.49 -3.08 5.70
C LEU A 376 13.04 -4.00 6.79
N ILE A 377 12.81 -5.30 6.65
CA ILE A 377 13.36 -6.33 7.53
C ILE A 377 14.69 -6.80 6.94
N HIS A 378 15.74 -6.81 7.76
CA HIS A 378 17.04 -7.38 7.46
C HIS A 378 17.21 -8.67 8.25
N ASP A 379 17.09 -9.78 7.53
CA ASP A 379 17.15 -11.16 8.02
C ASP A 379 18.48 -11.83 7.63
N LYS A 380 19.56 -11.39 8.27
CA LYS A 380 20.91 -11.90 7.98
C LYS A 380 21.07 -13.40 8.22
N GLN A 381 20.29 -13.96 9.15
CA GLN A 381 20.35 -15.38 9.54
C GLN A 381 19.25 -16.22 8.89
N GLN A 382 18.42 -15.63 8.02
CA GLN A 382 17.31 -16.28 7.33
C GLN A 382 16.29 -16.94 8.28
N GLN A 383 16.08 -16.36 9.46
CA GLN A 383 15.18 -16.88 10.49
C GLN A 383 13.71 -16.71 10.09
N LEU A 384 13.38 -15.64 9.36
CA LEU A 384 12.03 -15.35 8.87
C LEU A 384 11.77 -15.98 7.49
N LEU A 385 12.83 -16.32 6.75
CA LEU A 385 12.76 -16.86 5.39
C LEU A 385 11.75 -18.01 5.24
N PRO A 386 11.65 -19.03 6.12
CA PRO A 386 10.64 -20.09 5.96
C PRO A 386 9.20 -19.57 5.96
N ARG A 387 8.89 -18.55 6.76
CA ARG A 387 7.55 -17.93 6.83
C ARG A 387 7.29 -17.05 5.61
N VAL A 388 8.31 -16.31 5.15
CA VAL A 388 8.25 -15.52 3.91
C VAL A 388 8.07 -16.43 2.69
N SER A 389 8.78 -17.56 2.61
CA SER A 389 8.63 -18.54 1.54
C SER A 389 7.21 -19.10 1.50
N GLN A 390 6.58 -19.39 2.64
CA GLN A 390 5.18 -19.83 2.68
C GLN A 390 4.21 -18.77 2.15
N GLU A 391 4.40 -17.49 2.52
CA GLU A 391 3.62 -16.36 1.95
C GLU A 391 3.79 -16.30 0.42
N VAL A 392 5.04 -16.34 -0.05
CA VAL A 392 5.36 -16.27 -1.48
C VAL A 392 4.77 -17.45 -2.24
N THR A 393 4.89 -18.67 -1.72
CA THR A 393 4.27 -19.86 -2.33
C THR A 393 2.76 -19.68 -2.47
N GLY A 394 2.07 -19.23 -1.42
CA GLY A 394 0.62 -18.97 -1.48
C GLY A 394 0.24 -17.87 -2.48
N ILE A 395 1.08 -16.85 -2.65
CA ILE A 395 0.88 -15.86 -3.72
C ILE A 395 1.05 -16.51 -5.10
N LEU A 396 2.10 -17.32 -5.28
CA LEU A 396 2.43 -17.94 -6.57
C LEU A 396 1.46 -19.03 -7.01
N GLU A 397 0.72 -19.66 -6.09
CA GLU A 397 -0.31 -20.68 -6.36
C GLU A 397 -1.33 -20.25 -7.43
N HIS A 398 -1.68 -18.96 -7.46
CA HIS A 398 -2.64 -18.41 -8.41
C HIS A 398 -1.97 -17.57 -9.51
N THR A 399 -0.72 -17.89 -9.84
CA THR A 399 0.02 -17.20 -10.91
C THR A 399 0.22 -18.07 -12.14
N MET A 400 0.25 -17.42 -13.30
CA MET A 400 0.73 -17.99 -14.54
C MET A 400 2.07 -17.33 -14.90
N GLN A 401 3.08 -18.14 -15.26
CA GLN A 401 4.32 -17.62 -15.78
C GLN A 401 4.11 -17.09 -17.20
N VAL A 402 4.56 -15.86 -17.46
CA VAL A 402 4.45 -15.15 -18.74
C VAL A 402 5.82 -15.08 -19.39
N ARG A 403 5.93 -15.60 -20.61
CA ARG A 403 7.18 -15.69 -21.39
C ARG A 403 7.15 -14.85 -22.65
N CYS A 404 5.98 -14.61 -23.23
CA CYS A 404 5.83 -13.76 -24.41
C CYS A 404 4.52 -12.95 -24.34
N GLU A 405 4.31 -12.07 -25.33
CA GLU A 405 3.07 -11.29 -25.40
C GLU A 405 1.84 -12.21 -25.56
N ASP A 406 1.96 -13.33 -26.27
CA ASP A 406 0.81 -14.20 -26.58
C ASP A 406 0.22 -14.86 -25.33
N ASP A 407 1.01 -15.01 -24.25
CA ASP A 407 0.55 -15.57 -22.98
C ASP A 407 -0.46 -14.66 -22.25
N ILE A 408 -0.39 -13.34 -22.46
CA ILE A 408 -1.23 -12.35 -21.75
C ILE A 408 -2.14 -11.56 -22.68
N ARG A 409 -1.75 -11.45 -23.95
CA ARG A 409 -2.30 -10.47 -24.88
C ARG A 409 -3.28 -11.14 -25.82
N GLN A 410 -4.48 -11.36 -25.32
CA GLN A 410 -5.63 -11.71 -26.15
C GLN A 410 -6.20 -10.44 -26.78
N VAL A 411 -5.46 -9.80 -27.71
CA VAL A 411 -5.88 -8.52 -28.33
C VAL A 411 -7.25 -8.63 -28.98
N ASP A 412 -7.55 -9.79 -29.54
CA ASP A 412 -8.84 -10.09 -30.18
C ASP A 412 -9.99 -10.17 -29.15
N GLU A 413 -9.68 -10.30 -27.86
CA GLU A 413 -10.64 -10.22 -26.75
C GLU A 413 -10.78 -8.80 -26.17
N TYR A 414 -10.05 -7.81 -26.67
CA TYR A 414 -10.22 -6.45 -26.15
C TYR A 414 -11.53 -5.86 -26.65
N PRO A 415 -12.34 -5.24 -25.77
CA PRO A 415 -13.52 -4.53 -26.23
C PRO A 415 -13.16 -3.43 -27.25
N ASP A 416 -13.96 -3.28 -28.31
CA ASP A 416 -13.76 -2.25 -29.35
C ASP A 416 -13.52 -0.84 -28.79
N LYS A 417 -14.24 -0.51 -27.70
CA LYS A 417 -14.10 0.77 -27.01
C LYS A 417 -12.70 0.94 -26.41
N VAL A 418 -12.13 -0.11 -25.83
CA VAL A 418 -10.76 -0.13 -25.30
C VAL A 418 -9.76 0.05 -26.45
N LEU A 419 -9.89 -0.71 -27.54
CA LEU A 419 -9.01 -0.60 -28.71
C LEU A 419 -9.01 0.81 -29.30
N LYS A 420 -10.19 1.41 -29.46
CA LYS A 420 -10.35 2.80 -29.94
C LYS A 420 -9.67 3.81 -29.01
N LEU A 421 -9.82 3.66 -27.69
CA LEU A 421 -9.18 4.55 -26.72
C LEU A 421 -7.66 4.39 -26.68
N LEU A 422 -7.14 3.16 -26.68
CA LEU A 422 -5.70 2.88 -26.74
C LEU A 422 -5.08 3.49 -28.01
N LYS A 423 -5.76 3.38 -29.16
CA LYS A 423 -5.32 4.00 -30.42
C LYS A 423 -5.25 5.53 -30.31
N ARG A 424 -6.27 6.17 -29.72
CA ARG A 424 -6.29 7.63 -29.48
C ARG A 424 -5.18 8.08 -28.54
N ILE A 425 -4.91 7.34 -27.47
CA ILE A 425 -3.81 7.64 -26.53
C ILE A 425 -2.46 7.57 -27.25
N LYS A 426 -2.25 6.52 -28.06
CA LYS A 426 -1.02 6.37 -28.85
C LYS A 426 -0.83 7.50 -29.86
N MET A 427 -1.89 7.90 -30.58
CA MET A 427 -1.84 8.99 -31.55
C MET A 427 -1.56 10.35 -30.90
N SER A 428 -2.15 10.61 -29.73
CA SER A 428 -1.98 11.87 -29.00
C SER A 428 -0.68 11.97 -28.18
N ARG A 429 0.11 10.89 -28.10
CA ARG A 429 1.33 10.80 -27.26
C ARG A 429 1.07 11.16 -25.78
N THR A 430 -0.15 10.91 -25.32
CA THR A 430 -0.57 11.16 -23.92
C THR A 430 -0.27 9.99 -22.99
N ASP A 431 0.26 8.88 -23.53
CA ASP A 431 0.64 7.68 -22.78
C ASP A 431 1.62 7.99 -21.64
N HIS A 432 2.62 8.85 -21.89
CA HIS A 432 3.57 9.26 -20.86
C HIS A 432 2.89 10.04 -19.71
N LEU A 433 1.86 10.83 -19.99
CA LEU A 433 1.14 11.57 -18.95
C LEU A 433 0.32 10.61 -18.09
N ILE A 434 -0.40 9.68 -18.72
CA ILE A 434 -1.22 8.70 -18.01
C ILE A 434 -0.35 7.83 -17.08
N LYS A 435 0.78 7.30 -17.58
CA LYS A 435 1.74 6.54 -16.77
C LYS A 435 2.24 7.28 -15.53
N ARG A 436 2.31 8.61 -15.57
CA ARG A 436 2.82 9.43 -14.46
C ARG A 436 1.82 9.58 -13.31
N PHE A 437 0.53 9.42 -13.58
CA PHE A 437 -0.55 9.61 -12.60
C PHE A 437 -1.24 8.31 -12.19
N LEU A 438 -1.03 7.23 -12.94
CA LEU A 438 -1.42 5.86 -12.60
C LEU A 438 -0.49 5.24 -11.56
#